data_AF-A0A970ZZP7-F1
#
_entry.id   AF-A0A970ZZP7-F1
#
_cell.length_a   1.000
_cell.length_b   1.000
_cell.length_c   1.000
_cell.angle_alpha   90.00
_cell.angle_beta   90.00
_cell.angle_gamma   90.00
#
_symmetry.space_group_name_H-M   'P 1'
#
loop_
_entity.id
_entity.type
_entity.pdbx_description
1 polymer ?
#
loop_
_entity_poly.entity_id
_entity_poly.type
_entity_poly.pdbx_seq_one_letter_code
_entity_poly.pdbx_strand_id
1 'polypeptide(L)' 'MTRLSRWAIVLAVLLGSIGRDGVVANADAVSIVTDIAYKSGDGLTAYEAERCKLDLYLPEGKRDFA' A
#
# COMPACT_ATOMS: atom_id res chain seq x y z
N MET A 1 -11.93 46.47 -21.47
CA MET A 1 -11.74 46.46 -20.00
C MET A 1 -12.96 45.84 -19.35
N THR A 2 -13.01 44.51 -19.23
CA THR A 2 -14.11 43.81 -18.57
C THR A 2 -13.89 43.89 -17.06
N ARG A 3 -14.71 44.68 -16.36
CA ARG A 3 -14.73 44.72 -14.90
C ARG A 3 -15.33 43.42 -14.39
N LEU A 4 -14.50 42.42 -14.13
CA LEU A 4 -14.95 41.18 -13.51
C LEU A 4 -15.58 41.50 -12.15
N SER A 5 -16.85 41.14 -12.01
CA SER A 5 -17.61 41.30 -10.77
C SER A 5 -16.89 40.56 -9.64
N ARG A 6 -16.68 41.24 -8.52
CA ARG A 6 -16.03 40.68 -7.31
C ARG A 6 -16.71 39.38 -6.85
N TRP A 7 -17.99 39.20 -7.18
CA TRP A 7 -18.76 38.00 -6.90
C TRP A 7 -18.37 36.79 -7.77
N ALA A 8 -17.96 37.00 -9.02
CA ALA A 8 -17.51 35.93 -9.91
C ALA A 8 -16.20 35.30 -9.42
N ILE A 9 -15.34 36.09 -8.77
CA ILE A 9 -14.07 35.63 -8.17
C ILE A 9 -14.35 34.77 -6.94
N VAL A 10 -15.29 35.20 -6.09
CA VAL A 10 -15.67 34.45 -4.88
C VAL A 10 -16.31 33.10 -5.23
N LEU A 11 -17.14 33.07 -6.27
CA LEU A 11 -17.76 31.83 -6.75
C LEU A 11 -16.72 30.86 -7.34
N ALA A 12 -15.73 31.37 -8.08
CA ALA A 12 -14.64 30.55 -8.63
C ALA A 12 -13.73 29.95 -7.54
N VAL A 13 -13.52 30.66 -6.43
CA VAL A 13 -12.75 30.15 -5.28
C VAL A 13 -13.52 29.06 -4.53
N LEU A 14 -14.85 29.21 -4.37
CA LEU A 14 -15.70 28.22 -3.70
C LEU A 14 -15.92 26.93 -4.51
N LEU A 15 -15.90 26.98 -5.85
CA LEU A 15 -15.94 25.77 -6.68
C LEU A 15 -14.58 25.06 -6.79
N GLY A 16 -13.47 25.72 -6.46
CA GLY A 16 -12.12 25.17 -6.57
C GLY A 16 -11.71 24.24 -5.42
N SER A 17 -12.47 24.16 -4.34
CA SER A 17 -12.10 23.45 -3.10
C SER A 17 -12.72 22.06 -2.93
N ILE A 18 -13.54 21.58 -3.88
CA ILE A 18 -14.27 20.30 -3.74
C ILE A 18 -13.47 19.09 -4.22
N GLY A 19 -12.30 19.25 -4.83
CA GLY A 19 -11.56 18.10 -5.36
C GLY A 19 -10.06 18.26 -5.26
N ARG A 20 -9.46 17.78 -4.15
CA ARG A 20 -8.08 17.25 -4.15
C ARG A 20 -7.58 16.57 -2.88
N ASP A 21 -8.44 16.00 -2.04
CA ASP A 21 -7.95 15.03 -1.05
C ASP A 21 -8.20 13.61 -1.57
N GLY A 22 -7.52 13.29 -2.66
CA GLY A 22 -7.26 11.89 -2.96
C GLY A 22 -6.31 11.38 -1.89
N VAL A 23 -6.81 10.56 -0.97
CA VAL A 23 -5.95 9.81 -0.06
C VAL A 23 -5.09 8.92 -0.93
N VAL A 24 -3.86 9.37 -1.20
CA VAL A 24 -2.83 8.49 -1.75
C VAL A 24 -2.50 7.55 -0.61
N ALA A 25 -3.18 6.40 -0.61
CA ALA A 25 -2.71 5.25 0.13
C ALA A 25 -1.33 4.93 -0.45
N ASN A 26 -0.28 5.41 0.22
CA ASN A 26 1.06 4.93 -0.01
C ASN A 26 1.04 3.48 0.47
N ALA A 27 0.64 2.57 -0.43
CA ALA A 27 0.93 1.17 -0.26
C ALA A 27 2.46 1.10 -0.28
N ASP A 28 3.04 1.06 0.92
CA ASP A 28 4.47 0.85 1.08
C ASP A 28 4.86 -0.33 0.19
N ALA A 29 5.93 -0.16 -0.60
CA ALA A 29 6.40 -1.24 -1.44
C ALA A 29 6.73 -2.47 -0.56
N VAL A 30 6.31 -3.65 -1.03
CA VAL A 30 6.46 -4.91 -0.28
C VAL A 30 7.30 -5.87 -1.08
N SER A 31 8.35 -6.39 -0.44
CA SER A 31 9.12 -7.53 -0.93
C SER A 31 8.49 -8.82 -0.42
N ILE A 32 8.33 -9.81 -1.31
CA ILE A 32 7.73 -11.10 -0.98
C ILE A 32 8.81 -12.18 -1.05
N VAL A 33 8.99 -12.93 0.03
CA VAL A 33 9.80 -14.16 0.07
C VAL A 33 8.84 -15.34 0.07
N THR A 34 8.80 -16.09 -1.02
CA THR A 34 7.83 -17.17 -1.22
C THR A 34 8.35 -18.52 -0.77
N ASP A 35 7.44 -19.47 -0.61
CA ASP A 35 7.74 -20.91 -0.48
C ASP A 35 8.60 -21.29 0.74
N ILE A 36 8.56 -20.51 1.82
CA ILE A 36 9.29 -20.81 3.05
C ILE A 36 8.68 -22.05 3.72
N ALA A 37 9.50 -23.04 4.04
CA ALA A 37 9.03 -24.25 4.73
C ALA A 37 8.38 -23.88 6.08
N TYR A 38 7.12 -24.27 6.28
CA TYR A 38 6.41 -24.01 7.54
C TYR A 38 6.92 -24.91 8.69
N LYS A 39 7.33 -26.14 8.35
CA LYS A 39 7.87 -27.12 9.30
C LYS A 39 9.22 -27.62 8.82
N SER A 40 10.04 -28.07 9.75
CA SER A 40 11.36 -28.66 9.51
C SER A 40 11.60 -29.86 10.44
N GLY A 41 12.48 -30.77 10.02
CA GLY A 41 12.88 -31.94 10.79
C GLY A 41 12.60 -33.25 10.07
N ASP A 42 13.14 -34.33 10.61
CA ASP A 42 12.95 -35.68 10.06
C ASP A 42 11.50 -36.15 10.33
N GLY A 43 10.91 -36.85 9.36
CA GLY A 43 9.56 -37.42 9.49
C GLY A 43 8.42 -36.58 8.91
N LEU A 44 8.73 -35.50 8.18
CA LEU A 44 7.71 -34.79 7.39
C LEU A 44 7.08 -35.72 6.35
N THR A 45 5.76 -35.70 6.28
CA THR A 45 5.06 -36.37 5.17
C THR A 45 5.35 -35.64 3.86
N ALA A 46 5.22 -36.33 2.72
CA ALA A 46 5.37 -35.70 1.40
C ALA A 46 4.44 -34.49 1.24
N TYR A 47 3.20 -34.61 1.73
CA TYR A 47 2.24 -33.51 1.73
C TYR A 47 2.77 -32.30 2.49
N GLU A 48 3.30 -32.49 3.70
CA GLU A 48 3.82 -31.37 4.50
C GLU A 48 5.04 -30.72 3.85
N ALA A 49 5.96 -31.51 3.32
CA ALA A 49 7.14 -30.98 2.64
C ALA A 49 6.78 -30.19 1.36
N GLU A 50 5.78 -30.65 0.61
CA GLU A 50 5.40 -30.04 -0.68
C GLU A 50 4.42 -28.87 -0.54
N ARG A 51 3.52 -28.93 0.45
CA ARG A 51 2.33 -28.05 0.50
C ARG A 51 2.32 -27.10 1.69
N CYS A 52 2.98 -27.44 2.80
CA CYS A 52 3.00 -26.59 3.99
C CYS A 52 4.12 -25.55 3.87
N LYS A 53 3.83 -24.49 3.11
CA LYS A 53 4.74 -23.37 2.86
C LYS A 53 4.10 -22.04 3.25
N LEU A 54 4.95 -21.05 3.56
CA LEU A 54 4.58 -19.70 3.92
C LEU A 54 5.18 -18.70 2.93
N ASP A 55 4.45 -17.62 2.69
CA ASP A 55 4.96 -16.44 2.01
C ASP A 55 5.13 -15.32 3.05
N LEU A 56 6.32 -14.72 3.07
CA LEU A 56 6.67 -13.63 3.98
C LEU A 56 6.67 -12.31 3.22
N TYR A 57 5.86 -11.37 3.71
CA TYR A 57 5.70 -10.03 3.16
C TYR A 57 6.46 -9.04 4.03
N LEU A 58 7.52 -8.44 3.49
CA LEU A 58 8.36 -7.48 4.18
C LEU A 58 8.22 -6.10 3.55
N PRO A 59 8.02 -5.04 4.34
CA PRO A 59 8.08 -3.69 3.81
C PRO A 59 9.50 -3.41 3.28
N GLU A 60 9.59 -2.90 2.05
CA GLU A 60 10.86 -2.58 1.42
C GLU A 60 11.61 -1.50 2.20
N GLY A 61 12.93 -1.67 2.31
CA GLY A 61 13.82 -0.69 2.96
C GLY A 61 13.70 -0.59 4.47
N LYS A 62 12.78 -1.32 5.13
CA LYS A 62 12.67 -1.35 6.59
C LYS A 62 13.48 -2.50 7.20
N ARG A 63 14.12 -2.24 8.33
CA ARG A 63 14.96 -3.17 9.09
C ARG A 63 14.73 -2.94 10.58
N ASP A 64 15.38 -3.74 11.43
CA ASP A 64 15.33 -3.59 12.89
C ASP A 64 13.91 -3.74 13.48
N PHE A 65 13.22 -4.79 13.06
CA PHE A 65 11.91 -5.17 13.62
C PHE A 65 12.07 -5.56 15.10
N ALA A 66 11.17 -5.05 15.96
CA ALA A 66 11.21 -5.18 17.42
C ALA A 66 10.87 -6.59 17.93
#